data_AF-A0A1F5DMW4-F1
#
_entry.id   AF-A0A1F5DMW4-F1
#
_cell.length_a   1.000
_cell.length_b   1.000
_cell.length_c   1.000
_cell.angle_alpha   90.00
_cell.angle_beta   90.00
_cell.angle_gamma   90.00
#
_symmetry.space_group_name_H-M   'P 1'
#
loop_
_entity.id
_entity.type
_entity.pdbx_description
1 polymer ?
#
loop_
_entity_poly.entity_id
_entity_poly.type
_entity_poly.pdbx_seq_one_letter_code
_entity_poly.pdbx_strand_id
1 'polypeptide(L)'
;MRGEAISSPPRVPVAMHEKLAAKIEEFKAMGIQYIFDGFAVADFLTQVDNLAEINFVEFKGSRLSIWLGEIKATPLEIVSAIPAASLFGAMTAGSEDTPQGYKLWFEWMLPKDIHYEKQV
;
A
#
# COMPACT_ATOMS: atom_id res chain seq x y z
N MET A 1 -34.21 -20.12 19.65
CA MET A 1 -33.13 -19.13 19.45
C MET A 1 -31.90 -19.63 20.19
N ARG A 2 -30.84 -20.02 19.49
CA ARG A 2 -29.52 -20.25 20.08
C ARG A 2 -28.57 -19.31 19.34
N GLY A 3 -28.00 -18.37 20.07
CA GLY A 3 -27.00 -17.44 19.53
C GLY A 3 -25.77 -18.24 19.13
N GLU A 4 -25.41 -18.16 17.86
CA GLU A 4 -24.13 -18.66 17.38
C GLU A 4 -23.04 -17.79 17.99
N ALA A 5 -22.04 -18.44 18.59
CA ALA A 5 -20.83 -17.78 19.04
C ALA A 5 -20.17 -17.12 17.83
N ILE A 6 -20.12 -15.79 17.86
CA ILE A 6 -19.34 -14.99 16.92
C ILE A 6 -17.88 -15.39 17.15
N SER A 7 -17.37 -16.29 16.31
CA SER A 7 -15.95 -16.59 16.25
C SER A 7 -15.23 -15.27 16.00
N SER A 8 -14.44 -14.82 16.97
CA SER A 8 -13.53 -13.69 16.74
C SER A 8 -12.72 -13.98 15.46
N PRO A 9 -12.53 -12.99 14.58
CA PRO A 9 -11.78 -13.19 13.35
C PRO A 9 -10.36 -13.69 13.69
N PRO A 10 -9.74 -14.48 12.81
CA PRO A 10 -8.40 -14.98 13.05
C PRO A 10 -7.48 -13.79 13.27
N ARG A 11 -6.72 -13.81 14.38
CA ARG A 11 -5.62 -12.87 14.59
C ARG A 11 -4.75 -12.90 13.35
N VAL A 12 -4.40 -11.71 12.84
CA VAL A 12 -3.53 -11.51 11.68
C VAL A 12 -2.46 -12.59 11.61
N PRO A 13 -2.40 -13.39 10.53
CA PRO A 13 -1.33 -14.37 10.39
C PRO A 13 0.01 -13.64 10.47
N VAL A 14 0.89 -14.03 11.39
CA VAL A 14 2.23 -13.43 11.55
C VAL A 14 2.99 -13.38 10.21
N ALA A 15 2.76 -14.40 9.36
CA ALA A 15 3.30 -14.49 8.01
C ALA A 15 2.89 -13.33 7.07
N MET A 16 1.81 -12.60 7.36
CA MET A 16 1.37 -11.43 6.60
C MET A 16 2.23 -10.20 6.92
N HIS A 17 2.47 -9.94 8.20
CA HIS A 17 3.32 -8.85 8.64
C HIS A 17 4.79 -9.08 8.26
N GLU A 18 5.28 -10.32 8.34
CA GLU A 18 6.63 -10.65 7.84
C GLU A 18 6.79 -10.35 6.34
N LYS A 19 5.74 -10.63 5.54
CA LYS A 19 5.71 -10.28 4.10
C LYS A 19 5.66 -8.77 3.87
N LEU A 20 4.92 -8.02 4.69
CA LEU A 20 4.90 -6.56 4.60
C LEU A 20 6.26 -5.95 4.94
N ALA A 21 6.92 -6.41 6.01
CA ALA A 21 8.25 -5.95 6.38
C ALA A 21 9.26 -6.21 5.24
N ALA A 22 9.21 -7.40 4.62
CA ALA A 22 10.04 -7.71 3.46
C ALA A 22 9.76 -6.77 2.28
N LYS A 23 8.49 -6.41 2.02
CA LYS A 23 8.16 -5.43 0.97
C LYS A 23 8.61 -4.01 1.29
N ILE A 24 8.51 -3.58 2.54
CA ILE A 24 9.04 -2.28 2.98
C ILE A 24 10.56 -2.22 2.70
N GLU A 25 11.31 -3.27 3.05
CA GLU A 25 12.74 -3.32 2.76
C GLU A 25 13.04 -3.39 1.25
N GLU A 26 12.21 -4.08 0.46
CA GLU A 26 12.31 -4.07 -1.01
C GLU A 26 12.15 -2.65 -1.58
N PHE A 27 11.14 -1.89 -1.13
CA PHE A 27 10.93 -0.51 -1.58
C PHE A 27 12.08 0.41 -1.18
N LYS A 28 12.61 0.28 0.05
CA LYS A 28 13.81 1.01 0.47
C LYS A 28 15.00 0.69 -0.42
N ALA A 29 15.19 -0.59 -0.77
CA ALA A 29 16.28 -1.03 -1.65
C ALA A 29 16.13 -0.52 -3.09
N MET A 30 14.89 -0.31 -3.58
CA MET A 30 14.64 0.30 -4.89
C MET A 30 15.11 1.77 -4.95
N GLY A 31 15.20 2.44 -3.79
CA GLY A 31 15.65 3.83 -3.68
C GLY A 31 14.77 4.80 -4.46
N ILE A 32 15.36 5.92 -4.87
CA ILE A 32 14.68 6.90 -5.71
C ILE A 32 14.81 6.45 -7.17
N GLN A 33 13.68 6.18 -7.83
CA GLN A 33 13.61 5.89 -9.25
C GLN A 33 12.91 7.02 -10.01
N TYR A 34 12.99 6.99 -11.34
CA TYR A 34 12.39 8.00 -12.21
C TYR A 34 10.86 8.10 -12.03
N ILE A 35 10.22 6.99 -11.67
CA ILE A 35 8.76 6.86 -11.62
C ILE A 35 8.19 6.99 -10.20
N PHE A 36 8.97 6.76 -9.14
CA PHE A 36 8.56 6.96 -7.74
C PHE A 36 9.77 6.94 -6.80
N ASP A 37 9.57 7.42 -5.57
CA ASP A 37 10.53 7.32 -4.47
C ASP A 37 10.17 6.12 -3.57
N GLY A 38 11.01 5.08 -3.59
CA GLY A 38 10.82 3.87 -2.80
C GLY A 38 10.91 4.09 -1.28
N PHE A 39 11.68 5.07 -0.82
CA PHE A 39 11.69 5.42 0.61
C PHE A 39 10.35 6.05 1.01
N ALA A 40 9.81 6.95 0.17
CA ALA A 40 8.52 7.57 0.43
C ALA A 40 7.36 6.53 0.41
N VAL A 41 7.43 5.55 -0.50
CA VAL A 41 6.46 4.43 -0.52
C VAL A 41 6.58 3.57 0.74
N ALA A 42 7.80 3.23 1.18
CA ALA A 42 8.02 2.45 2.40
C ALA A 42 7.47 3.17 3.65
N ASP A 43 7.71 4.48 3.77
CA ASP A 43 7.18 5.29 4.86
C ASP A 43 5.66 5.37 4.82
N PHE A 44 5.09 5.50 3.62
CA PHE A 44 3.64 5.49 3.44
C PHE A 44 3.01 4.15 3.86
N LEU A 45 3.57 3.02 3.44
CA LEU A 45 3.07 1.70 3.85
C LEU A 45 3.12 1.52 5.37
N THR A 46 4.17 2.01 6.01
CA THR A 46 4.30 1.99 7.48
C THR A 46 3.20 2.81 8.15
N GLN A 47 2.92 4.01 7.62
CA GLN A 47 1.84 4.85 8.12
C GLN A 47 0.47 4.20 7.93
N VAL A 48 0.23 3.60 6.77
CA VAL A 48 -1.03 2.91 6.49
C VAL A 48 -1.21 1.71 7.41
N ASP A 49 -0.18 0.88 7.65
CA ASP A 49 -0.28 -0.31 8.53
C ASP A 49 -0.61 0.05 9.99
N ASN A 50 -0.20 1.24 10.44
CA ASN A 50 -0.58 1.80 11.74
C ASN A 50 -2.06 2.19 11.81
N LEU A 51 -2.68 2.53 10.67
CA LEU A 51 -4.07 2.98 10.59
C LEU A 51 -5.05 1.85 10.24
N ALA A 52 -4.64 0.94 9.38
CA ALA A 52 -5.41 -0.22 8.95
C ALA A 52 -4.44 -1.36 8.68
N GLU A 53 -4.84 -2.59 9.02
CA GLU A 53 -4.05 -3.76 8.66
C GLU A 53 -3.81 -3.80 7.14
N ILE A 54 -2.55 -3.95 6.73
CA ILE A 54 -2.22 -4.23 5.33
C ILE A 54 -2.17 -5.73 5.11
N ASN A 55 -3.13 -6.22 4.33
CA ASN A 55 -3.23 -7.62 3.96
C ASN A 55 -2.22 -7.98 2.87
N PHE A 56 -2.10 -7.14 1.85
CA PHE A 56 -1.25 -7.42 0.69
C PHE A 56 -0.81 -6.14 0.01
N VAL A 57 0.39 -6.15 -0.55
CA VAL A 57 0.95 -5.06 -1.34
C VAL A 57 1.48 -5.63 -2.64
N GLU A 58 1.05 -5.05 -3.76
CA GLU A 58 1.55 -5.39 -5.09
C GLU A 58 2.04 -4.14 -5.79
N PHE A 59 3.24 -4.22 -6.36
CA PHE A 59 3.75 -3.21 -7.29
C PHE A 59 3.93 -3.85 -8.66
N LYS A 60 3.18 -3.37 -9.66
CA LYS A 60 3.20 -3.91 -11.02
C LYS A 60 3.24 -2.77 -12.02
N GLY A 61 4.32 -2.70 -12.79
CA GLY A 61 4.55 -1.60 -13.73
C GLY A 61 4.65 -0.28 -12.98
N SER A 62 3.74 0.65 -13.25
CA SER A 62 3.63 1.92 -12.53
C SER A 62 2.47 1.98 -11.55
N ARG A 63 1.94 0.84 -11.11
CA ARG A 63 0.81 0.80 -10.19
C ARG A 63 1.18 0.10 -8.88
N LEU A 64 0.95 0.80 -7.78
CA LEU A 64 0.95 0.25 -6.42
C LEU A 64 -0.49 -0.05 -6.02
N SER A 65 -0.74 -1.26 -5.54
CA SER A 65 -2.02 -1.69 -4.99
C SER A 65 -1.82 -2.18 -3.56
N ILE A 66 -2.69 -1.74 -2.65
CA ILE A 66 -2.65 -2.05 -1.23
C ILE A 66 -4.03 -2.56 -0.84
N TRP A 67 -4.09 -3.81 -0.38
CA TRP A 67 -5.32 -4.40 0.15
C TRP A 67 -5.32 -4.23 1.66
N LEU A 68 -6.37 -3.62 2.18
CA LEU A 68 -6.58 -3.36 3.59
C LEU A 68 -7.46 -4.44 4.21
N GLY A 69 -7.12 -4.82 5.43
CA GLY A 69 -7.90 -5.67 6.32
C GLY A 69 -8.68 -4.83 7.32
N GLU A 70 -8.53 -5.14 8.60
CA GLU A 70 -9.22 -4.43 9.68
C GLU A 70 -8.73 -2.98 9.83
N ILE A 71 -9.66 -2.03 9.89
CA ILE A 71 -9.34 -0.63 10.20
C ILE A 71 -9.11 -0.49 11.70
N LYS A 72 -7.91 -0.06 12.09
CA LYS A 72 -7.49 0.13 13.48
C LYS A 72 -7.74 1.57 13.94
N ALA A 73 -7.68 2.52 13.00
CA ALA A 73 -7.74 3.94 13.24
C ALA A 73 -9.16 4.51 13.27
N THR A 74 -9.30 5.60 14.01
CA THR A 74 -10.48 6.46 14.00
C THR A 74 -10.58 7.26 12.69
N PRO A 75 -11.79 7.73 12.33
CA PRO A 75 -11.96 8.59 11.17
C PRO A 75 -11.07 9.84 11.18
N LEU A 76 -10.81 10.42 12.36
CA LEU A 76 -9.97 11.61 12.50
C LEU A 76 -8.50 11.31 12.16
N GLU A 77 -7.98 10.19 12.65
CA GLU A 77 -6.60 9.75 12.36
C GLU A 77 -6.40 9.47 10.87
N ILE A 78 -7.39 8.87 10.21
CA ILE A 78 -7.36 8.64 8.76
C ILE A 78 -7.33 9.98 8.01
N VAL A 79 -8.21 10.92 8.36
CA VAL A 79 -8.27 12.25 7.70
C VAL A 79 -6.96 13.02 7.86
N SER A 80 -6.33 12.95 9.04
CA SER A 80 -5.03 13.59 9.28
C SER A 80 -3.87 12.98 8.49
N ALA A 81 -3.98 11.73 8.04
CA ALA A 81 -2.94 11.04 7.27
C ALA A 81 -3.03 11.28 5.75
N ILE A 82 -4.20 11.70 5.23
CA ILE A 82 -4.41 11.96 3.80
C ILE A 82 -3.41 13.00 3.23
N PRO A 83 -3.12 14.13 3.89
CA PRO A 83 -2.14 15.10 3.40
C PRO A 83 -0.71 14.55 3.30
N ALA A 84 -0.33 13.63 4.20
CA ALA A 84 0.97 12.96 4.15
C ALA A 84 1.04 11.94 2.99
N ALA A 85 -0.09 11.31 2.68
CA ALA A 85 -0.21 10.39 1.55
C ALA A 85 -0.11 11.09 0.18
N SER A 86 -0.44 12.38 0.09
CA SER A 86 -0.33 13.15 -1.16
C SER A 86 1.11 13.45 -1.63
N LEU A 87 2.15 13.00 -0.92
CA LEU A 87 3.53 13.47 -1.10
C LEU A 87 4.46 12.62 -1.99
N PHE A 88 4.07 11.41 -2.44
CA PHE A 88 4.96 10.53 -3.22
C PHE A 88 4.74 10.54 -4.75
N GLY A 89 4.11 11.61 -5.27
CA GLY A 89 4.13 11.92 -6.71
C GLY A 89 3.27 11.03 -7.60
N ALA A 90 2.29 10.32 -7.03
CA ALA A 90 1.31 9.56 -7.81
C ALA A 90 0.50 10.51 -8.71
N MET A 91 0.26 10.09 -9.96
CA MET A 91 -0.51 10.87 -10.94
C MET A 91 -2.01 10.67 -10.75
N THR A 92 -2.42 9.45 -10.46
CA THR A 92 -3.79 9.10 -10.11
C THR A 92 -3.79 8.19 -8.90
N ALA A 93 -4.83 8.32 -8.09
CA ALA A 93 -5.08 7.46 -6.95
C ALA A 93 -6.57 7.21 -6.84
N GLY A 94 -6.93 6.10 -6.23
CA GLY A 94 -8.31 5.78 -5.97
C GLY A 94 -8.45 4.63 -5.01
N SER A 95 -9.71 4.29 -4.78
CA SER A 95 -10.08 3.18 -3.93
C SER A 95 -11.24 2.42 -4.52
N GLU A 96 -11.33 1.15 -4.16
CA GLU A 96 -12.41 0.26 -4.60
C GLU A 96 -12.74 -0.76 -3.50
N ASP A 97 -14.03 -1.06 -3.36
CA ASP A 97 -14.48 -2.18 -2.55
C ASP A 97 -14.19 -3.47 -3.31
N THR A 98 -13.53 -4.41 -2.64
CA THR A 98 -13.22 -5.74 -3.18
C THR A 98 -13.89 -6.82 -2.33
N PRO A 99 -14.12 -8.02 -2.87
CA PRO A 99 -14.63 -9.14 -2.06
C PRO A 99 -13.72 -9.50 -0.87
N GLN A 100 -12.45 -9.08 -0.89
CA GLN A 100 -11.45 -9.35 0.15
C GLN A 100 -11.24 -8.18 1.12
N GLY A 101 -12.04 -7.10 1.00
CA GLY A 101 -11.90 -5.88 1.81
C GLY A 101 -11.72 -4.64 0.95
N TYR A 102 -11.07 -3.62 1.50
CA TYR A 102 -10.88 -2.34 0.82
C TYR A 102 -9.53 -2.32 0.09
N LYS A 103 -9.48 -1.77 -1.12
CA LYS A 103 -8.22 -1.62 -1.86
C LYS A 103 -7.94 -0.15 -2.14
N LEU A 104 -6.74 0.27 -1.81
CA LEU A 104 -6.14 1.53 -2.27
C LEU A 104 -5.25 1.24 -3.48
N TRP A 105 -5.24 2.16 -4.44
CA TRP A 105 -4.31 2.07 -5.56
C TRP A 105 -3.76 3.45 -5.94
N PHE A 106 -2.52 3.44 -6.39
CA PHE A 106 -1.75 4.61 -6.81
C PHE A 106 -1.06 4.28 -8.13
N GLU A 107 -1.14 5.20 -9.09
CA GLU A 107 -0.56 4.99 -10.41
C GLU A 107 0.29 6.20 -10.82
N TRP A 108 1.50 5.92 -11.28
CA TRP A 108 2.42 6.91 -11.81
C TRP A 108 2.39 6.86 -13.34
N MET A 109 2.65 8.01 -13.97
CA MET A 109 2.83 8.05 -15.43
C MET A 109 4.18 7.44 -15.77
N LEU A 110 4.19 6.34 -16.52
CA LEU A 110 5.41 5.90 -17.20
C LEU A 110 5.74 6.93 -18.28
N PRO A 111 6.97 7.47 -18.33
CA PRO A 111 7.38 8.27 -19.48
C PRO A 111 7.21 7.41 -20.73
N LYS A 112 6.55 7.96 -21.76
CA LYS A 112 6.29 7.24 -23.02
C LYS A 112 7.59 6.86 -23.75
N ASP A 113 8.71 7.51 -23.42
CA ASP A 113 9.98 7.38 -24.13
C ASP A 113 11.14 7.09 -23.16
N ILE A 114 11.25 5.85 -22.67
CA ILE A 114 12.57 5.28 -22.33
C ILE A 114 13.07 4.60 -23.60
N HIS A 115 13.49 5.42 -24.58
CA HIS A 115 14.30 4.92 -25.68
C HIS A 115 15.63 4.45 -25.11
N TYR A 116 15.81 3.14 -25.01
CA TYR A 116 17.11 2.53 -24.75
C TYR A 116 18.03 2.81 -25.95
N GLU A 117 18.69 3.96 -25.97
CA GLU A 117 19.96 4.03 -26.69
C GLU A 117 20.98 3.27 -25.83
N LYS A 118 21.26 2.02 -26.22
CA LYS A 118 22.53 1.39 -25.87
C LYS A 118 23.62 2.36 -26.31
N GLN A 119 24.32 2.95 -25.35
CA GLN A 119 25.63 3.52 -25.66
C GLN A 119 26.50 2.36 -26.16
N VAL A 120 26.87 2.44 -27.44
CA VAL A 120 27.81 1.53 -28.12
C VAL A 120 29.22 1.98 -27.81
#